data_AF-A0A090QNM9-F1
#
_entry.id   AF-A0A090QNM9-F1
#
_cell.length_a   1.000
_cell.length_b   1.000
_cell.length_c   1.000
_cell.angle_alpha   90.00
_cell.angle_beta   90.00
_cell.angle_gamma   90.00
#
_symmetry.space_group_name_H-M   'P 1'
#
loop_
_entity.id
_entity.type
_entity.pdbx_description
1 polymer ?
#
loop_
_entity_poly.entity_id
_entity_poly.type
_entity_poly.pdbx_seq_one_letter_code
_entity_poly.pdbx_strand_id
1 'polypeptide(L)' 'MVADELAGTNVRVNAINPGGTRTGMRAKAFPAEDTSLLKTPADIMPLYLYLMGPDSRDVNGQCIDAQPKRQPGEAKS' A
#
# COMPACT_ATOMS: atom_id res chain seq x y z
N MET A 1 14.32 -1.88 14.95
CA MET A 1 13.51 -2.11 13.73
C MET A 1 14.39 -1.77 12.52
N VAL A 2 14.24 -2.36 11.32
CA VAL A 2 15.20 -2.13 10.21
C VAL A 2 15.37 -0.63 9.86
N ALA A 3 14.33 0.17 10.04
CA ALA A 3 14.39 1.63 9.87
C ALA A 3 15.31 2.32 10.89
N ASP A 4 15.36 1.85 12.14
CA ASP A 4 16.22 2.41 13.20
C ASP A 4 17.70 2.05 12.97
N GLU A 5 17.96 0.83 12.47
CA GLU A 5 19.31 0.37 12.12
C GLU A 5 19.94 1.19 10.98
N LEU A 6 19.11 1.80 10.13
CA LEU A 6 19.52 2.58 8.96
C LEU A 6 19.40 4.09 9.16
N ALA A 7 19.10 4.57 10.38
CA ALA A 7 18.80 5.97 10.69
C ALA A 7 19.97 6.97 10.45
N GLY A 8 21.14 6.51 10.01
CA GLY A 8 22.28 7.34 9.58
C GLY A 8 22.66 7.20 8.10
N THR A 9 21.83 6.53 7.30
CA THR A 9 22.08 6.29 5.87
C THR A 9 21.04 7.01 5.01
N ASN A 10 21.30 7.13 3.71
CA ASN A 10 20.34 7.68 2.75
C ASN A 10 19.24 6.67 2.35
N VAL A 11 19.13 5.52 3.05
CA VAL A 11 18.15 4.47 2.77
C VAL A 11 16.91 4.69 3.62
N ARG A 12 15.74 4.77 2.97
CA ARG A 12 14.43 4.86 3.61
C ARG A 12 13.76 3.49 3.62
N VAL A 13 13.18 3.12 4.76
CA VAL A 13 12.48 1.85 4.93
C VAL A 13 11.04 2.13 5.34
N ASN A 14 10.09 1.65 4.54
CA ASN A 14 8.66 1.76 4.83
C ASN A 14 7.99 0.40 4.55
N ALA A 15 6.92 0.11 5.28
CA ALA A 15 6.06 -1.04 5.04
C ALA A 15 4.80 -0.59 4.27
N ILE A 16 4.51 -1.24 3.15
CA ILE A 16 3.30 -0.98 2.36
C ILE A 16 2.34 -2.14 2.56
N ASN A 17 1.12 -1.83 3.00
CA ASN A 17 0.01 -2.77 2.96
C ASN A 17 -0.79 -2.54 1.67
N PRO A 18 -0.72 -3.44 0.68
CA PRO A 18 -1.39 -3.26 -0.61
C PRO A 18 -2.92 -3.37 -0.51
N GLY A 19 -3.47 -3.89 0.60
CA GLY A 19 -4.90 -4.18 0.72
C GLY A 19 -5.38 -5.29 -0.23
N GLY A 20 -6.70 -5.39 -0.42
CA GLY A 20 -7.31 -6.35 -1.33
C GLY A 20 -6.94 -6.05 -2.78
N THR A 21 -5.92 -6.74 -3.29
CA THR A 21 -5.38 -6.52 -4.64
C THR A 21 -5.65 -7.74 -5.50
N ARG A 22 -6.16 -7.52 -6.72
CA ARG A 22 -6.50 -8.55 -7.70
C ARG A 22 -5.23 -9.25 -8.22
N THR A 23 -4.78 -10.26 -7.47
CA THR A 23 -3.59 -11.06 -7.77
C THR A 23 -3.90 -12.54 -7.61
N GLY A 24 -3.12 -13.41 -8.26
CA GLY A 24 -3.28 -14.86 -8.10
C GLY A 24 -3.06 -15.34 -6.66
N MET A 25 -2.25 -14.63 -5.86
CA MET A 25 -2.07 -14.93 -4.45
C MET A 25 -3.36 -14.67 -3.64
N ARG A 26 -4.05 -13.54 -3.89
CA ARG A 26 -5.32 -13.21 -3.22
C ARG A 26 -6.43 -14.17 -3.60
N ALA A 27 -6.54 -14.52 -4.88
CA ALA A 27 -7.51 -15.51 -5.36
C ALA A 27 -7.33 -16.90 -4.71
N LYS A 28 -6.09 -17.31 -4.43
CA LYS A 28 -5.82 -18.55 -3.69
C LYS A 28 -6.14 -18.44 -2.20
N ALA A 29 -5.91 -17.28 -1.59
CA ALA A 29 -6.18 -17.05 -0.17
C ALA A 29 -7.68 -16.87 0.13
N PHE A 30 -8.43 -16.28 -0.80
CA PHE A 30 -9.87 -16.00 -0.68
C PHE A 30 -10.61 -16.41 -1.96
N PRO A 31 -10.82 -17.71 -2.21
CA PRO A 31 -11.40 -18.21 -3.46
C PRO A 31 -12.87 -17.82 -3.69
N ALA A 32 -13.60 -17.44 -2.64
CA ALA A 32 -15.00 -16.99 -2.72
C ALA A 32 -15.15 -15.46 -2.81
N GLU A 33 -14.05 -14.70 -2.84
CA GLU A 33 -14.09 -13.23 -2.94
C GLU A 33 -14.34 -12.81 -4.39
N ASP A 34 -15.24 -11.84 -4.60
CA ASP A 34 -15.47 -11.28 -5.93
C ASP A 34 -14.27 -10.42 -6.34
N THR A 35 -13.46 -10.97 -7.25
CA THR A 35 -12.26 -10.29 -7.76
C THR A 35 -12.56 -8.99 -8.51
N SER A 36 -13.80 -8.80 -8.99
CA SER A 36 -14.21 -7.56 -9.68
C SER A 36 -14.23 -6.36 -8.74
N LEU A 37 -14.48 -6.60 -7.44
CA LEU A 37 -14.49 -5.58 -6.39
C LEU A 37 -13.08 -5.21 -5.90
N LEU A 38 -12.07 -6.00 -6.28
CA LEU A 38 -10.68 -5.74 -5.92
C LEU A 38 -10.02 -4.77 -6.90
N LYS A 39 -9.24 -3.84 -6.35
CA LYS A 39 -8.36 -2.98 -7.13
C LYS A 39 -7.28 -3.80 -7.82
N THR A 40 -6.89 -3.39 -9.02
CA THR A 40 -5.78 -3.99 -9.73
C THR A 40 -4.45 -3.51 -9.15
N PRO A 41 -3.33 -4.22 -9.39
CA PRO A 41 -2.01 -3.73 -9.03
C PRO A 41 -1.70 -2.35 -9.60
N ALA A 42 -2.18 -2.04 -10.81
CA ALA A 42 -1.99 -0.73 -11.43
C ALA A 42 -2.67 0.40 -10.63
N ASP A 43 -3.85 0.13 -10.06
CA ASP A 43 -4.61 1.13 -9.29
C ASP A 43 -3.94 1.52 -7.96
N ILE A 44 -3.06 0.67 -7.43
CA ILE A 44 -2.34 0.93 -6.16
C ILE A 44 -0.93 1.50 -6.38
N MET A 45 -0.46 1.61 -7.63
CA MET A 45 0.87 2.14 -7.96
C MET A 45 1.17 3.58 -7.50
N PRO A 46 0.20 4.52 -7.37
CA PRO A 46 0.52 5.88 -6.94
C PRO A 46 1.28 5.94 -5.61
N LEU A 47 0.96 5.07 -4.64
CA LEU A 47 1.69 5.03 -3.36
C LEU A 47 3.12 4.50 -3.52
N TYR A 48 3.31 3.49 -4.37
CA TYR A 48 4.64 2.95 -4.64
C TYR A 48 5.55 4.00 -5.29
N LEU A 49 5.01 4.74 -6.27
CA LEU A 49 5.73 5.82 -6.93
C LEU A 49 6.03 6.96 -5.96
N TYR A 50 5.10 7.31 -5.07
CA TYR A 50 5.33 8.31 -4.03
C TYR A 50 6.53 7.93 -3.15
N LEU A 51 6.57 6.69 -2.65
CA LEU A 51 7.64 6.22 -1.77
C LEU A 51 9.02 6.08 -2.44
N MET A 52 9.02 5.89 -3.77
CA MET A 52 10.24 5.85 -4.58
C MET A 52 10.68 7.25 -5.03
N GLY A 53 9.78 8.23 -5.00
CA GLY A 53 10.01 9.60 -5.43
C GLY A 53 10.74 10.47 -4.40
N PRO A 54 11.10 11.71 -4.80
CA PRO A 54 11.63 12.70 -3.87
C PRO A 54 10.56 13.23 -2.89
N ASP A 55 9.28 13.11 -3.23
CA ASP A 55 8.17 13.66 -2.44
C ASP A 55 7.96 12.95 -1.09
N SER A 56 8.54 11.75 -0.92
CA SER A 56 8.49 10.99 0.33
C SER A 56 9.82 10.99 1.10
N ARG A 57 10.70 11.97 0.85
CA ARG A 57 12.03 12.03 1.49
C ARG A 57 11.98 12.01 3.01
N ASP A 58 10.95 12.63 3.59
CA ASP A 58 10.75 12.71 5.03
C ASP A 58 9.94 11.54 5.60
N VAL A 59 9.59 10.55 4.76
CA VAL A 59 8.80 9.38 5.15
C VAL A 59 9.71 8.18 5.35
N ASN A 60 9.91 7.82 6.62
CA ASN A 60 10.72 6.67 7.04
C ASN A 60 10.09 5.95 8.24
N GLY A 61 10.25 4.63 8.30
CA GLY A 61 9.75 3.78 9.38
C GLY A 61 8.23 3.65 9.45
N GLN A 62 7.50 4.05 8.41
CA GLN A 62 6.03 4.09 8.42
C GLN A 62 5.41 2.81 7.85
N CYS A 63 4.25 2.44 8.38
CA CYS A 63 3.35 1.44 7.81
C CYS A 63 2.22 2.18 7.09
N ILE A 64 2.16 2.08 5.75
CA ILE A 64 1.25 2.87 4.92
C ILE A 64 0.32 1.92 4.15
N ASP A 65 -0.98 2.18 4.22
CA ASP A 65 -1.99 1.46 3.47
C ASP A 65 -2.12 2.03 2.05
N ALA A 66 -1.94 1.21 1.02
CA ALA A 66 -2.17 1.59 -0.39
C ALA A 66 -3.68 1.77 -0.70
N GLN A 67 -4.53 1.22 0.16
CA GLN A 67 -5.96 1.29 0.08
C GLN A 67 -6.51 1.66 1.46
N PRO A 68 -6.44 2.94 1.87
CA PRO A 68 -7.06 3.37 3.13
C PRO A 68 -8.53 2.96 3.10
N LYS A 69 -8.99 2.28 4.15
CA LYS A 69 -10.39 1.84 4.26
C LYS A 69 -11.27 3.06 4.03
N ARG A 70 -12.14 2.98 3.02
CA ARG A 70 -13.22 3.98 2.85
C ARG A 70 -13.92 4.10 4.20
N GLN A 71 -13.95 5.31 4.76
CA GLN A 71 -14.83 5.57 5.89
C GLN A 71 -16.25 5.18 5.46
N PRO A 72 -17.01 4.42 6.26
CA PRO A 72 -18.41 4.15 5.98
C PRO A 72 -19.18 5.49 6.10
N GLY A 73 -19.22 6.24 5.00
CA GLY A 73 -19.79 7.59 4.99
C GLY A 73 -19.78 8.29 3.62
N GLU A 74 -18.82 8.01 2.73
CA GLU A 74 -18.85 8.57 1.36
C GLU A 74 -19.61 7.64 0.39
N ALA A 75 -20.92 7.51 0.62
CA ALA A 75 -21.84 7.25 -0.48
C ALA A 75 -21.90 8.53 -1.32
N LYS A 76 -21.37 8.48 -2.55
CA LYS A 76 -21.51 9.57 -3.51
C LYS A 76 -23.00 9.88 -3.72
N SER A 77 -23.36 11.15 -3.56
CA SER A 77 -24.56 11.76 -4.14
C SER A 77 -24.45 11.85 -5.66
#